data_AF-A0A7X3Q3I8-F1
#
_entry.id   AF-A0A7X3Q3I8-F1
#
_cell.length_a   1.000
_cell.length_b   1.000
_cell.length_c   1.000
_cell.angle_alpha   90.00
_cell.angle_beta   90.00
_cell.angle_gamma   90.00
#
_symmetry.space_group_name_H-M   'P 1'
#
loop_
_entity.id
_entity.type
_entity.pdbx_description
1 polymer ?
#
loop_
_entity_poly.entity_id
_entity_poly.type
_entity_poly.pdbx_seq_one_letter_code
_entity_poly.pdbx_strand_id
1 'polypeptide(L)'
;SIIDRALADLPIEMQNGNKLGSDDAPVKLIQFEDFQCPHCLTYTLNIEPFLVEEFVKAGLLQIEFRHYPVVGIRESVTAAVGAECAAEQNRMFEYANRLFAKQAEDGFYPDEGVFSEESLVEIAGELGLDTDEFAACQAGPDAFSRVARGQSAAQAYGFRGTPNFVINDLPVQAPPQTIEAWREMIEDAIAAVTAEDEAEPEGAGEDEPDAGDDDGS
;
A
#
# COMPACT_ATOMS: atom_id res chain seq x y z
N SER A 1 6.72 14.79 17.01
CA SER A 1 6.80 15.46 15.69
C SER A 1 5.67 14.92 14.81
N ILE A 2 5.46 15.44 13.60
CA ILE A 2 4.49 14.81 12.65
C ILE A 2 4.92 13.39 12.29
N ILE A 3 6.23 13.17 12.24
CA ILE A 3 6.89 11.86 12.05
C ILE A 3 6.53 10.91 13.20
N ASP A 4 6.67 11.32 14.46
CA ASP A 4 6.33 10.46 15.60
C ASP A 4 4.84 10.09 15.61
N ARG A 5 3.96 11.00 15.15
CA ARG A 5 2.53 10.74 15.05
C ARG A 5 2.20 9.75 13.91
N ALA A 6 2.86 9.89 12.77
CA ALA A 6 2.70 8.94 11.65
C ALA A 6 3.19 7.53 12.02
N LEU A 7 4.17 7.42 12.93
CA LEU A 7 4.70 6.15 13.40
C LEU A 7 3.88 5.52 14.55
N ALA A 8 3.31 6.31 15.46
CA ALA A 8 2.77 5.80 16.72
C ALA A 8 1.40 5.09 16.61
N ASP A 9 0.62 5.33 15.56
CA ASP A 9 -0.80 4.92 15.50
C ASP A 9 -1.13 3.93 14.36
N LEU A 10 -0.12 3.34 13.70
CA LEU A 10 -0.36 2.32 12.65
C LEU A 10 -0.90 1.01 13.26
N PRO A 11 -1.98 0.42 12.69
CA PRO A 11 -2.50 -0.88 13.12
C PRO A 11 -1.64 -2.01 12.53
N ILE A 12 -0.40 -2.16 13.01
CA ILE A 12 0.60 -3.12 12.49
C ILE A 12 0.10 -4.57 12.52
N GLU A 13 -0.82 -4.89 13.42
CA GLU A 13 -1.49 -6.19 13.51
C GLU A 13 -2.41 -6.48 12.31
N MET A 14 -2.85 -5.43 11.60
CA MET A 14 -3.62 -5.52 10.36
C MET A 14 -2.73 -5.52 9.12
N GLN A 15 -1.39 -5.55 9.29
CA GLN A 15 -0.46 -5.56 8.17
C GLN A 15 -0.17 -7.00 7.70
N ASN A 16 -0.22 -7.19 6.38
CA ASN A 16 0.20 -8.41 5.70
C ASN A 16 1.11 -8.04 4.53
N GLY A 17 2.42 -8.20 4.72
CA GLY A 17 3.42 -7.80 3.73
C GLY A 17 3.35 -6.30 3.41
N ASN A 18 3.02 -5.99 2.16
CA ASN A 18 2.86 -4.64 1.63
C ASN A 18 1.43 -4.10 1.72
N LYS A 19 0.53 -4.80 2.42
CA LYS A 19 -0.87 -4.41 2.61
C LYS A 19 -1.15 -4.07 4.06
N LEU A 20 -1.95 -3.04 4.29
CA LEU A 20 -2.44 -2.62 5.61
C LEU A 20 -3.96 -2.53 5.57
N GLY A 21 -4.63 -3.31 6.43
CA GLY A 21 -6.09 -3.38 6.50
C GLY A 21 -6.66 -4.74 6.11
N SER A 22 -7.95 -4.92 6.37
CA SER A 22 -8.65 -6.18 6.14
C SER A 22 -8.60 -6.63 4.67
N ASP A 23 -8.30 -7.91 4.43
CA ASP A 23 -8.41 -8.52 3.10
C ASP A 23 -9.87 -8.51 2.59
N ASP A 24 -10.85 -8.41 3.47
CA ASP A 24 -12.28 -8.29 3.15
C ASP A 24 -12.76 -6.83 3.04
N ALA A 25 -11.88 -5.83 3.21
CA ALA A 25 -12.27 -4.43 3.08
C ALA A 25 -12.87 -4.15 1.67
N PRO A 26 -14.05 -3.51 1.56
CA PRO A 26 -14.74 -3.28 0.29
C PRO A 26 -13.97 -2.35 -0.65
N VAL A 27 -13.13 -1.47 -0.11
CA VAL A 27 -12.28 -0.59 -0.90
C VAL A 27 -10.82 -1.00 -0.78
N LYS A 28 -10.16 -1.15 -1.92
CA LYS A 28 -8.73 -1.42 -2.07
C LYS A 28 -8.06 -0.20 -2.71
N LEU A 29 -7.19 0.47 -1.97
CA LEU A 29 -6.34 1.55 -2.47
C LEU A 29 -4.93 1.00 -2.71
N ILE A 30 -4.45 1.06 -3.94
CA ILE A 30 -3.04 0.81 -4.26
C ILE A 30 -2.36 2.16 -4.38
N GLN A 31 -1.33 2.41 -3.57
CA GLN A 31 -0.45 3.58 -3.70
C GLN A 31 0.86 3.21 -4.38
N PHE A 32 1.23 3.98 -5.39
CA PHE A 32 2.49 3.85 -6.11
C PHE A 32 3.41 4.98 -5.71
N GLU A 33 4.43 4.66 -4.92
CA GLU A 33 5.28 5.66 -4.28
C GLU A 33 6.77 5.43 -4.49
N ASP A 34 7.53 6.49 -4.23
CA ASP A 34 8.98 6.55 -4.31
C ASP A 34 9.50 7.26 -3.05
N PHE A 35 10.40 6.60 -2.31
CA PHE A 35 11.00 7.12 -1.08
C PHE A 35 11.88 8.34 -1.26
N GLN A 36 12.19 8.74 -2.50
CA GLN A 36 12.86 10.01 -2.81
C GLN A 36 11.90 11.08 -3.32
N CYS A 37 10.61 10.80 -3.48
CA CYS A 37 9.65 11.77 -3.99
C CYS A 37 9.11 12.67 -2.87
N PRO A 38 9.26 14.02 -2.97
CA PRO A 38 8.73 14.95 -1.97
C PRO A 38 7.19 14.94 -1.87
N HIS A 39 6.50 14.63 -2.98
CA HIS A 39 5.05 14.52 -2.99
C HIS A 39 4.57 13.24 -2.31
N CYS A 40 5.32 12.13 -2.41
CA CYS A 40 5.05 10.89 -1.67
C CYS A 40 5.22 11.13 -0.16
N LEU A 41 6.32 11.80 0.24
CA LEU A 41 6.51 12.25 1.61
C LEU A 41 5.31 13.07 2.11
N THR A 42 4.85 14.03 1.31
CA THR A 42 3.71 14.88 1.68
C THR A 42 2.43 14.07 1.86
N TYR A 43 2.16 13.11 0.98
CA TYR A 43 1.01 12.20 1.09
C TYR A 43 1.12 11.31 2.33
N THR A 44 2.22 10.58 2.47
CA THR A 44 2.43 9.60 3.54
C THR A 44 2.39 10.25 4.93
N LEU A 45 2.90 11.48 5.09
CA LEU A 45 2.91 12.13 6.42
C LEU A 45 1.63 12.89 6.77
N ASN A 46 0.81 13.30 5.78
CA ASN A 46 -0.35 14.16 6.02
C ASN A 46 -1.71 13.55 5.67
N ILE A 47 -1.77 12.64 4.70
CA ILE A 47 -3.01 12.05 4.19
C ILE A 47 -3.17 10.60 4.64
N GLU A 48 -2.14 9.76 4.44
CA GLU A 48 -2.22 8.35 4.79
C GLU A 48 -2.65 8.09 6.25
N PRO A 49 -2.13 8.80 7.28
CA PRO A 49 -2.50 8.53 8.66
C PRO A 49 -3.99 8.79 8.93
N PHE A 50 -4.57 9.75 8.20
CA PHE A 50 -6.00 10.03 8.25
C PHE A 50 -6.81 8.87 7.65
N LEU A 51 -6.41 8.35 6.48
CA LEU A 51 -7.07 7.22 5.83
C LEU A 51 -6.99 5.95 6.70
N VAL A 52 -5.84 5.74 7.33
CA VAL A 52 -5.62 4.63 8.25
C VAL A 52 -6.56 4.72 9.45
N GLU A 53 -6.63 5.88 10.09
CA GLU A 53 -7.46 6.09 11.27
C GLU A 53 -8.96 5.95 10.97
N GLU A 54 -9.43 6.57 9.88
CA GLU A 54 -10.87 6.67 9.60
C GLU A 54 -11.41 5.41 8.91
N PHE A 55 -10.66 4.80 7.99
CA PHE A 55 -11.18 3.74 7.12
C PHE A 55 -10.50 2.38 7.31
N VAL A 56 -9.17 2.35 7.49
CA VAL A 56 -8.45 1.07 7.64
C VAL A 56 -8.81 0.40 8.96
N LYS A 57 -8.74 1.13 10.07
CA LYS A 57 -9.13 0.62 11.39
C LYS A 57 -10.61 0.24 11.47
N ALA A 58 -11.46 0.85 10.64
CA ALA A 58 -12.87 0.51 10.52
C ALA A 58 -13.12 -0.74 9.64
N GLY A 59 -12.07 -1.30 9.00
CA GLY A 59 -12.19 -2.43 8.08
C GLY A 59 -12.80 -2.08 6.72
N LEU A 60 -12.94 -0.78 6.41
CA LEU A 60 -13.57 -0.28 5.18
C LEU A 60 -12.57 -0.11 4.04
N LEU A 61 -11.29 0.10 4.37
CA LEU A 61 -10.20 0.30 3.42
C LEU A 61 -9.04 -0.66 3.67
N GLN A 62 -8.45 -1.19 2.61
CA GLN A 62 -7.11 -1.77 2.62
C GLN A 62 -6.21 -0.93 1.73
N ILE A 63 -5.01 -0.61 2.23
CA ILE A 63 -3.98 0.11 1.49
C ILE A 63 -2.89 -0.90 1.07
N GLU A 64 -2.56 -0.96 -0.22
CA GLU A 64 -1.42 -1.71 -0.74
C GLU A 64 -0.34 -0.73 -1.22
N PHE A 65 0.86 -0.86 -0.67
CA PHE A 65 2.02 -0.10 -1.13
C PHE A 65 2.69 -0.82 -2.30
N ARG A 66 2.88 -0.13 -3.42
CA ARG A 66 3.70 -0.60 -4.56
C ARG A 66 4.80 0.39 -4.87
N HIS A 67 6.00 -0.12 -5.08
CA HIS A 67 7.15 0.71 -5.41
C HIS A 67 7.10 1.19 -6.86
N TYR A 68 7.32 2.49 -7.08
CA TYR A 68 7.58 3.06 -8.40
C TYR A 68 8.80 4.00 -8.37
N PRO A 69 10.02 3.46 -8.26
CA PRO A 69 11.26 4.23 -8.10
C PRO A 69 11.63 4.96 -9.40
N VAL A 70 11.33 6.25 -9.49
CA VAL A 70 11.50 7.08 -10.70
C VAL A 70 12.24 8.39 -10.46
N VAL A 71 12.52 8.76 -9.21
CA VAL A 71 13.12 10.06 -8.86
C VAL A 71 14.64 9.98 -8.77
N GLY A 72 15.21 9.09 -7.96
CA GLY A 72 16.66 8.84 -7.88
C GLY A 72 16.95 7.37 -8.12
N ILE A 73 17.26 7.01 -9.37
CA ILE A 73 17.17 5.64 -9.90
C ILE A 73 17.87 4.62 -8.99
N ARG A 74 19.02 4.94 -8.41
CA ARG A 74 19.75 3.98 -7.58
C ARG A 74 19.18 3.91 -6.18
N GLU A 75 19.13 5.02 -5.47
CA GLU A 75 18.69 5.02 -4.07
C GLU A 75 17.19 4.76 -3.91
N SER A 76 16.35 5.18 -4.85
CA SER A 76 14.92 4.86 -4.86
C SER A 76 14.70 3.35 -4.96
N VAL A 77 15.50 2.64 -5.78
CA VAL A 77 15.47 1.18 -5.86
C VAL A 77 16.01 0.54 -4.59
N THR A 78 17.13 1.03 -4.05
CA THR A 78 17.73 0.50 -2.81
C THR A 78 16.75 0.64 -1.63
N ALA A 79 16.12 1.80 -1.46
CA ALA A 79 15.11 2.05 -0.44
C ALA A 79 13.86 1.16 -0.63
N ALA A 80 13.42 0.99 -1.88
CA ALA A 80 12.32 0.08 -2.21
C ALA A 80 12.63 -1.38 -1.83
N VAL A 81 13.86 -1.85 -2.11
CA VAL A 81 14.31 -3.18 -1.67
C VAL A 81 14.30 -3.30 -0.14
N GLY A 82 14.77 -2.29 0.57
CA GLY A 82 14.71 -2.28 2.04
C GLY A 82 13.29 -2.38 2.58
N ALA A 83 12.35 -1.63 1.99
CA ALA A 83 10.94 -1.70 2.38
C ALA A 83 10.30 -3.06 2.08
N GLU A 84 10.66 -3.71 0.96
CA GLU A 84 10.25 -5.09 0.66
C GLU A 84 10.82 -6.11 1.66
N CYS A 85 11.99 -5.86 2.24
CA CYS A 85 12.54 -6.70 3.31
C CYS A 85 11.85 -6.46 4.66
N ALA A 86 11.46 -5.23 4.95
CA ALA A 86 10.58 -4.94 6.08
C ALA A 86 9.18 -5.56 5.89
N ALA A 87 8.69 -5.67 4.65
CA ALA A 87 7.43 -6.33 4.33
C ALA A 87 7.46 -7.83 4.65
N GLU A 88 8.58 -8.52 4.42
CA GLU A 88 8.73 -9.94 4.81
C GLU A 88 8.57 -10.16 6.32
N GLN A 89 8.78 -9.12 7.12
CA GLN A 89 8.60 -9.12 8.58
C GLN A 89 7.27 -8.45 9.03
N ASN A 90 6.36 -8.13 8.10
CA ASN A 90 5.10 -7.38 8.35
C ASN A 90 5.30 -6.01 9.01
N ARG A 91 6.38 -5.30 8.67
CA ARG A 91 6.72 -3.97 9.21
C ARG A 91 6.97 -2.90 8.16
N MET A 92 6.60 -3.17 6.90
CA MET A 92 6.73 -2.25 5.77
C MET A 92 6.18 -0.83 6.01
N PHE A 93 4.98 -0.63 6.53
CA PHE A 93 4.40 0.74 6.63
C PHE A 93 5.14 1.58 7.66
N GLU A 94 5.52 0.99 8.79
CA GLU A 94 6.34 1.66 9.79
C GLU A 94 7.74 1.98 9.23
N TYR A 95 8.33 1.03 8.50
CA TYR A 95 9.60 1.23 7.81
C TYR A 95 9.52 2.34 6.76
N ALA A 96 8.47 2.35 5.92
CA ALA A 96 8.19 3.38 4.93
C ALA A 96 8.07 4.77 5.58
N ASN A 97 7.32 4.88 6.67
CA ASN A 97 7.18 6.12 7.43
C ASN A 97 8.53 6.62 7.95
N ARG A 98 9.40 5.71 8.43
CA ARG A 98 10.76 6.07 8.85
C ARG A 98 11.65 6.49 7.68
N LEU A 99 11.54 5.87 6.51
CA LEU A 99 12.26 6.31 5.31
C LEU A 99 11.83 7.71 4.85
N PHE A 100 10.52 8.00 4.82
CA PHE A 100 10.04 9.34 4.49
C PHE A 100 10.40 10.38 5.55
N ALA A 101 10.41 9.99 6.83
CA ALA A 101 10.94 10.84 7.90
C ALA A 101 12.42 11.18 7.68
N LYS A 102 13.23 10.18 7.30
CA LYS A 102 14.64 10.39 6.97
C LYS A 102 14.82 11.32 5.77
N GLN A 103 13.99 11.17 4.72
CA GLN A 103 13.97 12.11 3.60
C GLN A 103 13.62 13.55 4.06
N ALA A 104 12.71 13.70 5.02
CA ALA A 104 12.35 15.01 5.58
C ALA A 104 13.49 15.64 6.40
N GLU A 105 14.24 14.82 7.15
CA GLU A 105 15.37 15.22 7.99
C GLU A 105 16.59 15.63 7.16
N ASP A 106 16.96 14.81 6.19
CA ASP A 106 18.15 15.00 5.37
C ASP A 106 17.92 15.98 4.21
N GLY A 107 16.65 16.20 3.82
CA GLY A 107 16.26 17.03 2.68
C GLY A 107 16.25 16.26 1.36
N PHE A 108 15.82 16.93 0.28
CA PHE A 108 15.74 16.31 -1.03
C PHE A 108 17.10 16.31 -1.74
N TYR A 109 17.85 15.21 -1.59
CA TYR A 109 19.16 14.98 -2.19
C TYR A 109 19.21 13.59 -2.85
N PRO A 110 18.72 13.43 -4.08
CA PRO A 110 18.69 12.14 -4.75
C PRO A 110 20.11 11.63 -5.05
N ASP A 111 20.36 10.36 -4.70
CA ASP A 111 21.61 9.63 -4.95
C ASP A 111 22.86 10.16 -4.19
N GLU A 112 22.68 10.84 -3.06
CA GLU A 112 23.78 11.42 -2.24
C GLU A 112 24.20 10.58 -1.01
N GLY A 113 23.63 9.39 -0.82
CA GLY A 113 24.00 8.45 0.24
C GLY A 113 22.96 8.32 1.36
N VAL A 114 21.77 8.91 1.22
CA VAL A 114 20.71 8.86 2.24
C VAL A 114 20.20 7.44 2.43
N PHE A 115 20.10 6.65 1.35
CA PHE A 115 19.57 5.28 1.38
C PHE A 115 20.62 4.26 0.92
N SER A 116 21.77 4.26 1.59
CA SER A 116 22.76 3.18 1.44
C SER A 116 22.25 1.86 2.02
N GLU A 117 22.80 0.73 1.58
CA GLU A 117 22.39 -0.57 2.10
C GLU A 117 22.58 -0.68 3.62
N GLU A 118 23.72 -0.19 4.13
CA GLU A 118 24.03 -0.14 5.55
C GLU A 118 23.02 0.71 6.33
N SER A 119 22.69 1.91 5.84
CA SER A 119 21.73 2.78 6.51
C SER A 119 20.33 2.16 6.57
N LEU A 120 19.93 1.39 5.56
CA LEU A 120 18.64 0.69 5.57
C LEU A 120 18.59 -0.42 6.64
N VAL A 121 19.69 -1.15 6.85
CA VAL A 121 19.81 -2.13 7.93
C VAL A 121 19.80 -1.44 9.30
N GLU A 122 20.48 -0.30 9.45
CA GLU A 122 20.44 0.49 10.69
C GLU A 122 19.02 0.93 11.04
N ILE A 123 18.27 1.46 10.05
CA ILE A 123 16.87 1.84 10.21
C ILE A 123 16.00 0.65 10.61
N ALA A 124 16.25 -0.54 10.05
CA ALA A 124 15.54 -1.76 10.44
C ALA A 124 15.79 -2.07 11.93
N GLY A 125 17.05 -1.94 12.38
CA GLY A 125 17.42 -2.10 13.78
C GLY A 125 16.78 -1.06 14.72
N GLU A 126 16.69 0.20 14.31
CA GLU A 126 15.98 1.26 15.07
C GLU A 126 14.52 0.90 15.34
N LEU A 127 13.86 0.24 14.40
CA LEU A 127 12.47 -0.19 14.47
C LEU A 127 12.30 -1.60 15.09
N GLY A 128 13.40 -2.22 15.51
CA GLY A 128 13.40 -3.53 16.15
C GLY A 128 13.06 -4.70 15.22
N LEU A 129 13.33 -4.56 13.91
CA LEU A 129 13.28 -5.69 12.96
C LEU A 129 14.48 -6.62 13.19
N ASP A 130 14.36 -7.86 12.73
CA ASP A 130 15.50 -8.78 12.66
C ASP A 130 16.44 -8.32 11.53
N THR A 131 17.58 -7.77 11.91
CA THR A 131 18.57 -7.21 10.97
C THR A 131 19.32 -8.27 10.19
N ASP A 132 19.44 -9.50 10.71
CA ASP A 132 20.10 -10.60 10.00
C ASP A 132 19.18 -11.12 8.89
N GLU A 133 17.89 -11.30 9.17
CA GLU A 133 16.89 -11.63 8.15
C GLU A 133 16.75 -10.51 7.12
N PHE A 134 16.74 -9.25 7.57
CA PHE A 134 16.66 -8.09 6.68
C PHE A 134 17.86 -8.02 5.72
N ALA A 135 19.08 -8.16 6.23
CA ALA A 135 20.30 -8.12 5.41
C ALA A 135 20.35 -9.31 4.44
N ALA A 136 19.89 -10.49 4.85
CA ALA A 136 19.80 -11.65 3.97
C ALA A 136 18.79 -11.43 2.83
N CYS A 137 17.62 -10.85 3.13
CA CYS A 137 16.63 -10.47 2.12
C CYS A 137 17.22 -9.46 1.11
N GLN A 138 17.92 -8.44 1.60
CA GLN A 138 18.49 -7.38 0.77
C GLN A 138 19.56 -7.89 -0.20
N ALA A 139 20.33 -8.91 0.19
CA ALA A 139 21.29 -9.58 -0.68
C ALA A 139 20.64 -10.53 -1.71
N GLY A 140 19.36 -10.87 -1.52
CA GLY A 140 18.60 -11.78 -2.37
C GLY A 140 17.96 -11.09 -3.59
N PRO A 141 17.56 -11.86 -4.63
CA PRO A 141 16.94 -11.30 -5.83
C PRO A 141 15.44 -11.02 -5.67
N ASP A 142 14.80 -11.56 -4.64
CA ASP A 142 13.33 -11.60 -4.55
C ASP A 142 12.71 -10.24 -4.23
N ALA A 143 13.31 -9.48 -3.29
CA ALA A 143 12.90 -8.12 -2.97
C ALA A 143 13.00 -7.21 -4.20
N PHE A 144 14.14 -7.23 -4.90
CA PHE A 144 14.29 -6.50 -6.17
C PHE A 144 13.24 -6.92 -7.20
N SER A 145 12.93 -8.21 -7.30
CA SER A 145 11.91 -8.70 -8.23
C SER A 145 10.51 -8.21 -7.87
N ARG A 146 10.18 -8.01 -6.58
CA ARG A 146 8.93 -7.36 -6.14
C ARG A 146 8.89 -5.89 -6.51
N VAL A 147 9.96 -5.14 -6.28
CA VAL A 147 10.11 -3.75 -6.72
C VAL A 147 9.88 -3.61 -8.23
N ALA A 148 10.53 -4.47 -9.04
CA ALA A 148 10.40 -4.44 -10.50
C ALA A 148 8.95 -4.74 -10.97
N ARG A 149 8.21 -5.59 -10.25
CA ARG A 149 6.79 -5.84 -10.53
C ARG A 149 5.93 -4.62 -10.21
N GLY A 150 6.17 -3.95 -9.08
CA GLY A 150 5.50 -2.69 -8.73
C GLY A 150 5.68 -1.63 -9.81
N GLN A 151 6.92 -1.43 -10.25
CA GLN A 151 7.25 -0.48 -11.33
C GLN A 151 6.56 -0.85 -12.65
N SER A 152 6.57 -2.13 -13.04
CA SER A 152 5.92 -2.59 -14.26
C SER A 152 4.40 -2.39 -14.21
N ALA A 153 3.78 -2.62 -13.04
CA ALA A 153 2.36 -2.39 -12.83
C ALA A 153 2.00 -0.90 -12.94
N ALA A 154 2.81 -0.01 -12.34
CA ALA A 154 2.61 1.44 -12.47
C ALA A 154 2.64 1.90 -13.93
N GLN A 155 3.59 1.37 -14.70
CA GLN A 155 3.71 1.66 -16.13
C GLN A 155 2.54 1.11 -16.94
N ALA A 156 1.98 -0.05 -16.57
CA ALA A 156 0.80 -0.63 -17.22
C ALA A 156 -0.45 0.26 -17.03
N TYR A 157 -0.58 0.94 -15.90
CA TYR A 157 -1.60 1.97 -15.68
C TYR A 157 -1.30 3.31 -16.40
N GLY A 158 -0.15 3.42 -17.06
CA GLY A 158 0.26 4.63 -17.78
C GLY A 158 0.81 5.74 -16.87
N PHE A 159 1.13 5.44 -15.61
CA PHE A 159 1.66 6.42 -14.67
C PHE A 159 3.05 6.90 -15.06
N ARG A 160 3.30 8.21 -14.92
CA ARG A 160 4.55 8.87 -15.33
C ARG A 160 5.35 9.47 -14.19
N GLY A 161 4.90 9.30 -12.95
CA GLY A 161 5.52 9.85 -11.75
C GLY A 161 4.91 9.27 -10.50
N THR A 162 5.19 9.89 -9.36
CA THR A 162 4.69 9.49 -8.05
C THR A 162 4.27 10.72 -7.22
N PRO A 163 3.33 10.57 -6.26
CA PRO A 163 2.53 9.37 -6.04
C PRO A 163 1.45 9.18 -7.13
N ASN A 164 1.01 7.95 -7.35
CA ASN A 164 -0.18 7.63 -8.13
C ASN A 164 -1.02 6.58 -7.41
N PHE A 165 -2.32 6.53 -7.70
CA PHE A 165 -3.26 5.73 -6.93
C PHE A 165 -4.22 4.96 -7.83
N VAL A 166 -4.63 3.78 -7.37
CA VAL A 166 -5.69 2.98 -7.98
C VAL A 166 -6.67 2.61 -6.87
N ILE A 167 -7.97 2.79 -7.11
CA ILE A 167 -9.04 2.39 -6.19
C ILE A 167 -9.89 1.35 -6.91
N ASN A 168 -10.00 0.13 -6.36
CA ASN A 168 -10.76 -0.97 -6.94
C ASN A 168 -10.49 -1.14 -8.45
N ASP A 169 -9.21 -1.29 -8.82
CA ASP A 169 -8.69 -1.41 -10.19
C ASP A 169 -8.90 -0.20 -11.12
N LEU A 170 -9.48 0.89 -10.62
CA LEU A 170 -9.65 2.14 -11.38
C LEU A 170 -8.54 3.16 -11.03
N PRO A 171 -7.76 3.63 -12.01
CA PRO A 171 -6.72 4.63 -11.76
C PRO A 171 -7.32 5.99 -11.38
N VAL A 172 -6.79 6.60 -10.32
CA VAL A 172 -7.18 7.94 -9.87
C VAL A 172 -6.54 8.99 -10.77
N GLN A 173 -7.34 9.63 -11.62
CA GLN A 173 -6.82 10.61 -12.60
C GLN A 173 -6.31 11.91 -11.98
N ALA A 174 -6.91 12.34 -10.87
CA ALA A 174 -6.55 13.56 -10.17
C ALA A 174 -6.49 13.28 -8.66
N PRO A 175 -5.32 12.87 -8.13
CA PRO A 175 -5.18 12.58 -6.72
C PRO A 175 -5.55 13.80 -5.85
N PRO A 176 -6.45 13.63 -4.87
CA PRO A 176 -6.83 14.74 -4.01
C PRO A 176 -5.64 15.29 -3.23
N GLN A 177 -5.71 16.58 -2.89
CA GLN A 177 -4.64 17.29 -2.20
C GLN A 177 -5.01 17.66 -0.75
N THR A 178 -6.24 17.33 -0.33
CA THR A 178 -6.76 17.62 1.01
C THR A 178 -7.37 16.37 1.62
N ILE A 179 -7.38 16.32 2.95
CA ILE A 179 -8.01 15.25 3.72
C ILE A 179 -9.49 15.12 3.36
N GLU A 180 -10.21 16.23 3.23
CA GLU A 180 -11.65 16.23 2.96
C GLU A 180 -11.98 15.62 1.59
N ALA A 181 -11.18 15.93 0.57
CA ALA A 181 -11.41 15.38 -0.77
C ALA A 181 -10.97 13.90 -0.87
N TRP A 182 -9.98 13.49 -0.07
CA TRP A 182 -9.66 12.07 0.09
C TRP A 182 -10.77 11.30 0.81
N ARG A 183 -11.36 11.87 1.87
CA ARG A 183 -12.52 11.31 2.56
C ARG A 183 -13.67 11.08 1.58
N GLU A 184 -14.08 12.12 0.87
CA GLU A 184 -15.19 12.06 -0.10
C GLU A 184 -14.94 10.97 -1.15
N MET A 185 -13.73 10.90 -1.70
CA MET A 185 -13.36 9.87 -2.69
C MET A 185 -13.48 8.43 -2.15
N ILE A 186 -13.09 8.18 -0.89
CA ILE A 186 -13.21 6.84 -0.29
C ILE A 186 -14.67 6.54 0.07
N GLU A 187 -15.42 7.50 0.61
CA GLU A 187 -16.85 7.35 0.89
C GLU A 187 -17.66 7.04 -0.37
N ASP A 188 -17.38 7.72 -1.48
CA ASP A 188 -17.99 7.44 -2.79
C ASP A 188 -17.65 6.03 -3.28
N ALA A 189 -16.40 5.58 -3.12
CA ALA A 189 -15.99 4.23 -3.49
C ALA A 189 -16.69 3.15 -2.64
N ILE A 190 -16.88 3.39 -1.33
CA ILE A 190 -17.66 2.51 -0.46
C ILE A 190 -19.11 2.45 -0.94
N ALA A 191 -19.74 3.61 -1.19
CA ALA A 191 -21.12 3.68 -1.63
C ALA A 191 -21.36 2.98 -2.98
N ALA A 192 -20.39 3.05 -3.90
CA ALA A 192 -20.45 2.35 -5.18
C ALA A 192 -20.48 0.82 -5.00
N VAL A 193 -19.59 0.26 -4.17
CA VAL A 193 -19.57 -1.19 -3.89
C VAL A 193 -20.86 -1.64 -3.23
N THR A 194 -21.37 -0.90 -2.24
CA THR A 194 -22.63 -1.25 -1.58
C THR A 194 -23.82 -1.23 -2.54
N ALA A 195 -23.83 -0.32 -3.51
CA ALA A 195 -24.90 -0.24 -4.50
C ALA A 195 -24.83 -1.38 -5.53
N GLU A 196 -23.63 -1.87 -5.85
CA GLU A 196 -23.42 -3.05 -6.70
C GLU A 196 -23.90 -4.32 -6.00
N ASP A 197 -23.56 -4.51 -4.72
CA ASP A 197 -24.00 -5.64 -3.91
C ASP A 197 -25.54 -5.69 -3.76
N GLU A 198 -26.19 -4.53 -3.60
CA GLU A 198 -27.66 -4.44 -3.54
C GLU A 198 -28.33 -4.67 -4.90
N ALA A 199 -27.60 -4.51 -6.01
CA ALA A 199 -28.12 -4.66 -7.36
C ALA A 199 -28.01 -6.08 -7.93
N GLU A 200 -27.23 -6.98 -7.31
CA GLU A 200 -27.20 -8.41 -7.65
C GLU A 200 -28.27 -9.19 -6.84
N PRO A 201 -29.46 -9.48 -7.39
CA PRO A 201 -30.41 -10.34 -6.67
C PRO A 201 -29.85 -11.77 -6.58
N GLU A 202 -29.85 -12.35 -5.38
CA GLU A 202 -29.57 -13.78 -5.16
C GLU A 202 -30.41 -14.64 -6.13
N GLY A 203 -29.76 -15.24 -7.12
CA GLY A 203 -30.43 -15.85 -8.26
C GLY A 203 -29.68 -17.05 -8.82
N ALA A 204 -29.31 -18.01 -7.97
CA ALA A 204 -28.97 -19.37 -8.37
C ALA A 204 -29.23 -20.37 -7.24
N GLY A 205 -30.47 -20.38 -6.73
CA GLY A 205 -31.00 -21.55 -6.04
C GLY A 205 -31.41 -22.58 -7.08
N GLU A 206 -30.71 -23.72 -7.08
CA GLU A 206 -31.03 -24.90 -7.89
C GLU A 206 -32.43 -25.42 -7.53
N ASP A 207 -33.43 -25.14 -8.37
CA ASP A 207 -34.69 -25.89 -8.39
C ASP A 207 -34.56 -27.04 -9.40
N GLU A 208 -33.96 -28.15 -8.96
CA GLU A 208 -34.23 -29.47 -9.53
C GLU A 208 -35.51 -30.01 -8.88
N PRO A 209 -36.62 -30.21 -9.61
CA PRO A 209 -37.73 -30.97 -9.07
C PRO A 209 -37.44 -32.46 -9.25
N ASP A 210 -37.13 -33.12 -8.13
CA ASP A 210 -37.24 -34.56 -7.98
C ASP A 210 -38.72 -34.96 -7.77
N ALA A 211 -39.01 -36.16 -8.28
CA ALA A 211 -40.12 -37.08 -7.98
C ALA A 211 -41.47 -36.90 -8.69
N GLY A 212 -41.90 -38.00 -9.34
CA GLY A 212 -43.31 -38.33 -9.53
C GLY A 212 -43.58 -39.42 -10.57
N ASP A 213 -43.45 -40.69 -10.17
CA ASP A 213 -44.08 -41.84 -10.80
C ASP A 213 -45.58 -41.60 -11.11
N ASP A 214 -46.08 -42.07 -12.26
CA ASP A 214 -47.48 -42.48 -12.41
C ASP A 214 -47.60 -43.60 -13.47
N ASP A 215 -48.49 -44.52 -13.16
CA ASP A 215 -48.62 -45.90 -13.59
C ASP A 215 -49.78 -46.10 -14.58
N GLY A 216 -49.61 -47.04 -15.51
CA GLY A 216 -50.73 -47.86 -16.02
C GLY A 216 -51.52 -47.35 -17.25
N SER A 217 -51.24 -47.95 -18.41
CA SER A 217 -52.19 -48.77 -19.21
C SER A 217 -51.52 -49.33 -20.46
#